data_AF-A0A2M9LBB1-F1
#
_entry.id   AF-A0A2M9LBB1-F1
#
_cell.length_a   1.000
_cell.length_b   1.000
_cell.length_c   1.000
_cell.angle_alpha   90.00
_cell.angle_beta   90.00
_cell.angle_gamma   90.00
#
_symmetry.space_group_name_H-M   'P 1'
#
loop_
_entity.id
_entity.type
_entity.pdbx_description
1 polymer ?
#
loop_
_entity_poly.entity_id
_entity_poly.type
_entity_poly.pdbx_seq_one_letter_code
_entity_poly.pdbx_strand_id
1 'polypeptide(L)'
;MVMLALFGALPITLFLMCVRSRGKEEPEPTTPQSVLGDRPVRRLRVCIAGGTAGIRLTVPDPKKTSGVPQSTLSPALRLSSPEGTRDLFDRCLDPQALAANLEGHAGWLYWAPVAEDPSDWCVAALLVLDDDRYVYGLTPPGCVAELPQGEPVDLPLPDARPLRAVGPYALWQSAVHGPGLYGFGLGFLAVCLIVAGVDSDGGPLLSMCFVTTVGGPVVSLLLIQRLRTAYLRRLAQQT
;
A
#
# COMPACT_ATOMS: atom_id res chain seq x y z
N MET A 1 28.72 14.74 -25.91
CA MET A 1 28.95 13.98 -24.65
C MET A 1 28.30 14.62 -23.41
N VAL A 2 28.34 15.94 -23.21
CA VAL A 2 27.77 16.60 -22.01
C VAL A 2 26.24 16.42 -21.85
N MET A 3 25.48 16.47 -22.94
CA MET A 3 24.02 16.22 -22.92
C MET A 3 23.66 14.80 -22.46
N LEU A 4 24.46 13.79 -22.82
CA LEU A 4 24.19 12.39 -22.51
C LEU A 4 24.48 12.07 -21.03
N ALA A 5 25.50 12.71 -20.46
CA ALA A 5 25.79 12.66 -19.03
C ALA A 5 24.68 13.33 -18.18
N LEU A 6 24.12 14.44 -18.67
CA LEU A 6 22.99 15.14 -18.02
C LEU A 6 21.71 14.29 -18.00
N PHE A 7 21.39 13.61 -19.12
CA PHE A 7 20.23 12.72 -19.19
C PHE A 7 20.38 11.42 -18.39
N GLY A 8 21.60 10.90 -18.25
CA GLY A 8 21.88 9.70 -17.43
C GLY A 8 21.90 10.00 -15.91
N ALA A 9 22.37 11.19 -15.52
CA ALA A 9 22.44 11.57 -14.11
C ALA A 9 21.04 11.82 -13.50
N LEU A 10 20.11 12.38 -14.28
CA LEU A 10 18.80 12.82 -13.80
C LEU A 10 17.91 11.71 -13.20
N PRO A 11 17.76 10.51 -13.80
CA PRO A 11 17.01 9.42 -13.18
C PRO A 11 17.72 8.86 -11.94
N ILE A 12 19.06 8.89 -11.91
CA ILE A 12 19.84 8.43 -10.74
C ILE A 12 19.69 9.41 -9.58
N THR A 13 19.74 10.73 -9.82
CA THR A 13 19.48 11.73 -8.77
C THR A 13 18.04 11.69 -8.30
N LEU A 14 17.05 11.48 -9.18
CA LEU A 14 15.65 11.31 -8.77
C LEU A 14 15.47 10.04 -7.92
N PHE A 15 16.06 8.92 -8.34
CA PHE A 15 16.04 7.68 -7.58
C PHE A 15 16.71 7.84 -6.21
N LEU A 16 17.90 8.45 -6.16
CA LEU A 16 18.61 8.71 -4.91
C LEU A 16 17.88 9.72 -4.01
N MET A 17 17.18 10.72 -4.57
CA MET A 17 16.33 11.62 -3.80
C MET A 17 15.13 10.88 -3.21
N CYS A 18 14.44 10.05 -3.99
CA CYS A 18 13.32 9.23 -3.51
C CYS A 18 13.74 8.20 -2.46
N VAL A 19 14.97 7.67 -2.54
CA VAL A 19 15.52 6.73 -1.56
C VAL A 19 15.98 7.46 -0.29
N ARG A 20 16.66 8.61 -0.42
CA ARG A 20 17.14 9.40 0.74
C ARG A 20 16.02 10.10 1.50
N SER A 21 14.93 10.50 0.84
CA SER A 21 13.77 11.11 1.52
C SER A 21 13.02 10.13 2.43
N ARG A 22 13.37 8.84 2.40
CA ARG A 22 12.71 7.78 3.17
C ARG A 22 13.56 7.24 4.33
N GLY A 23 14.77 7.77 4.55
CA GLY A 23 15.75 7.26 5.52
C GLY A 23 15.96 8.11 6.77
N LYS A 24 15.10 9.10 7.05
CA LYS A 24 15.20 9.95 8.23
C LYS A 24 13.88 9.97 8.98
N GLU A 25 13.64 8.90 9.72
CA GLU A 25 12.86 8.90 10.95
C GLU A 25 13.03 7.48 11.50
N GLU A 26 13.82 7.35 12.57
CA GLU A 26 13.73 6.17 13.41
C GLU A 26 12.25 6.09 13.83
N PRO A 27 11.53 5.01 13.48
CA PRO A 27 10.10 4.98 13.71
C PRO A 27 9.87 4.97 15.22
N GLU A 28 9.36 6.09 15.71
CA GLU A 28 8.85 6.20 17.07
C GLU A 28 7.91 5.00 17.31
N PRO A 29 8.04 4.29 18.46
CA PRO A 29 7.24 3.11 18.72
C PRO A 29 5.76 3.45 18.54
N THR A 30 5.15 2.83 17.53
CA THR A 30 3.78 3.17 17.15
C THR A 30 2.85 2.71 18.24
N THR A 31 2.16 3.64 18.88
CA THR A 31 1.12 3.36 19.85
C THR A 31 -0.24 3.58 19.19
N PRO A 32 -1.32 2.96 19.69
CA PRO A 32 -2.67 3.25 19.22
C PRO A 32 -3.00 4.75 19.29
N GLN A 33 -2.47 5.46 20.28
CA GLN A 33 -2.68 6.90 20.45
C GLN A 33 -1.96 7.75 19.39
N SER A 34 -0.74 7.39 18.98
CA SER A 34 -0.05 8.14 17.92
C SER A 34 -0.74 8.01 16.56
N VAL A 35 -1.51 6.92 16.36
CA VAL A 35 -2.23 6.65 15.12
C VAL A 35 -3.65 7.23 15.13
N LEU A 36 -4.36 7.12 16.26
CA LEU A 36 -5.79 7.45 16.36
C LEU A 36 -6.05 8.83 16.97
N GLY A 37 -5.05 9.42 17.63
CA GLY A 37 -5.19 10.66 18.40
C GLY A 37 -6.08 10.50 19.63
N ASP A 38 -6.57 11.62 20.17
CA ASP A 38 -7.41 11.67 21.37
C ASP A 38 -8.91 11.46 21.08
N ARG A 39 -9.22 10.78 19.98
CA ARG A 39 -10.60 10.57 19.52
C ARG A 39 -11.25 9.39 20.26
N PRO A 40 -12.59 9.32 20.34
CA PRO A 40 -13.27 8.14 20.89
C PRO A 40 -12.92 6.91 20.05
N VAL A 41 -12.15 6.00 20.65
CA VAL A 41 -11.67 4.80 19.98
C VAL A 41 -12.65 3.66 20.22
N ARG A 42 -12.81 2.85 19.19
CA ARG A 42 -13.52 1.57 19.22
C ARG A 42 -12.50 0.46 19.07
N ARG A 43 -12.74 -0.65 19.75
CA ARG A 43 -11.98 -1.88 19.54
C ARG A 43 -12.88 -3.07 19.28
N LEU A 44 -12.38 -4.02 18.50
CA LEU A 44 -13.07 -5.27 18.20
C LEU A 44 -12.08 -6.42 18.20
N ARG A 45 -12.46 -7.52 18.85
CA ARG A 45 -11.71 -8.76 18.79
C ARG A 45 -11.91 -9.40 17.42
N VAL A 46 -10.82 -9.66 16.72
CA VAL A 46 -10.86 -10.22 15.36
C VAL A 46 -9.85 -11.34 15.16
N CYS A 47 -10.17 -12.22 14.22
CA CYS A 47 -9.25 -13.19 13.65
C CYS A 47 -9.04 -12.88 12.17
N ILE A 48 -7.82 -13.04 11.66
CA ILE A 48 -7.55 -12.91 10.22
C ILE A 48 -8.18 -14.10 9.50
N ALA A 49 -9.17 -13.81 8.65
CA ALA A 49 -9.90 -14.82 7.88
C ALA A 49 -9.32 -15.02 6.46
N GLY A 50 -8.57 -14.05 5.94
CA GLY A 50 -7.96 -14.17 4.61
C GLY A 50 -7.62 -12.84 3.97
N GLY A 51 -7.03 -12.90 2.78
CA GLY A 51 -6.81 -11.75 1.92
C GLY A 51 -8.04 -11.50 1.05
N THR A 52 -8.43 -10.24 0.89
CA THR A 52 -9.54 -9.83 0.02
C THR A 52 -9.20 -8.54 -0.73
N ALA A 53 -10.10 -8.08 -1.57
CA ALA A 53 -10.08 -6.75 -2.15
C ALA A 53 -11.49 -6.17 -2.10
N GLY A 54 -11.57 -4.86 -1.87
CA GLY A 54 -12.85 -4.17 -1.72
C GLY A 54 -12.79 -2.73 -2.21
N ILE A 55 -13.97 -2.13 -2.33
CA ILE A 55 -14.10 -0.72 -2.67
C ILE A 55 -13.82 0.10 -1.43
N ARG A 56 -12.75 0.89 -1.49
CA ARG A 56 -12.40 1.86 -0.47
C ARG A 56 -12.88 3.24 -0.89
N LEU A 57 -13.71 3.85 -0.05
CA LEU A 57 -14.11 5.26 -0.16
C LEU A 57 -13.23 6.08 0.77
N THR A 58 -12.51 7.05 0.20
CA THR A 58 -11.67 7.97 0.97
C THR A 58 -12.16 9.40 0.85
N VAL A 59 -11.91 10.17 1.92
CA VAL A 59 -12.13 11.61 1.97
C VAL A 59 -11.58 12.27 0.69
N PRO A 60 -12.35 13.16 0.04
CA PRO A 60 -11.86 13.94 -1.08
C PRO A 60 -10.58 14.69 -0.68
N ASP A 61 -9.60 14.71 -1.58
CA ASP A 61 -8.40 15.51 -1.38
C ASP A 61 -8.81 16.99 -1.28
N PRO A 62 -8.51 17.70 -0.17
CA PRO A 62 -8.91 19.11 -0.01
C PRO A 62 -8.30 20.01 -1.08
N LYS A 63 -7.25 19.57 -1.77
CA LYS A 63 -6.63 20.29 -2.89
C LYS A 63 -7.34 20.07 -4.23
N LYS A 64 -8.27 19.11 -4.32
CA LYS A 64 -9.04 18.82 -5.53
C LYS A 64 -10.44 19.41 -5.40
N THR A 65 -10.81 20.24 -6.38
CA THR A 65 -12.08 21.00 -6.41
C THR A 65 -13.33 20.10 -6.49
N SER A 66 -13.18 18.80 -6.77
CA SER A 66 -14.29 17.85 -6.81
C SER A 66 -14.55 17.29 -5.40
N GLY A 67 -15.63 17.74 -4.74
CA GLY A 67 -16.11 17.17 -3.48
C GLY A 67 -16.69 15.75 -3.59
N VAL A 68 -16.36 15.00 -4.65
CA VAL A 68 -16.85 13.65 -4.89
C VAL A 68 -15.90 12.65 -4.21
N PRO A 69 -16.42 11.70 -3.40
CA PRO A 69 -15.60 10.69 -2.77
C PRO A 69 -14.86 9.84 -3.82
N GLN A 70 -13.60 9.54 -3.56
CA GLN A 70 -12.81 8.67 -4.44
C GLN A 70 -13.07 7.20 -4.09
N SER A 71 -13.76 6.51 -4.99
CA SER A 71 -13.91 5.06 -4.96
C SER A 71 -12.70 4.40 -5.61
N THR A 72 -11.96 3.61 -4.82
CA THR A 72 -10.76 2.90 -5.28
C THR A 72 -10.77 1.45 -4.85
N LEU A 73 -10.68 0.53 -5.81
CA LEU A 73 -10.50 -0.90 -5.51
C LEU A 73 -9.12 -1.10 -4.86
N SER A 74 -9.13 -1.57 -3.62
CA SER A 74 -7.94 -1.67 -2.79
C SER A 74 -7.80 -3.07 -2.19
N PRO A 75 -6.56 -3.57 -2.00
CA PRO A 75 -6.34 -4.81 -1.26
C PRO A 75 -6.75 -4.61 0.21
N ALA A 76 -7.25 -5.67 0.82
CA ALA A 76 -7.67 -5.68 2.22
C ALA A 76 -7.39 -7.02 2.89
N LEU A 77 -7.26 -6.99 4.21
CA LEU A 77 -7.40 -8.18 5.05
C LEU A 77 -8.86 -8.32 5.46
N ARG A 78 -9.43 -9.50 5.24
CA ARG A 78 -10.71 -9.85 5.82
C ARG A 78 -10.52 -10.30 7.26
N LEU A 79 -11.20 -9.60 8.14
CA LEU A 79 -11.22 -9.83 9.58
C LEU A 79 -12.57 -10.44 9.94
N SER A 80 -12.55 -11.49 10.74
CA SER A 80 -13.75 -12.14 11.27
C SER A 80 -13.85 -11.89 12.76
N SER A 81 -15.05 -11.59 13.24
CA SER A 81 -15.40 -11.61 14.65
C SER A 81 -16.72 -12.37 14.83
N PRO A 82 -17.09 -12.74 16.07
CA PRO A 82 -18.42 -13.30 16.35
C PRO A 82 -19.58 -12.38 15.96
N GLU A 83 -19.33 -11.07 15.87
CA GLU A 83 -20.32 -10.05 15.52
C GLU A 83 -20.44 -9.85 14.00
N GLY A 84 -19.50 -10.39 13.21
CA GLY A 84 -19.50 -10.27 11.75
C GLY A 84 -18.11 -10.10 11.15
N THR A 85 -18.06 -9.61 9.91
CA THR A 85 -16.79 -9.44 9.18
C THR A 85 -16.48 -7.96 8.95
N ARG A 86 -15.19 -7.62 8.91
CA ARG A 86 -14.70 -6.28 8.54
C ARG A 86 -13.50 -6.40 7.62
N ASP A 87 -13.30 -5.41 6.77
CA ASP A 87 -12.13 -5.33 5.90
C ASP A 87 -11.16 -4.25 6.38
N LEU A 88 -9.87 -4.58 6.46
CA LEU A 88 -8.78 -3.65 6.73
C LEU A 88 -7.98 -3.42 5.45
N PHE A 89 -8.17 -2.25 4.84
CA PHE A 89 -7.48 -1.82 3.62
C PHE A 89 -6.07 -1.31 3.92
N ASP A 90 -5.07 -1.89 3.26
CA ASP A 90 -3.68 -1.40 3.30
C ASP A 90 -3.26 -0.85 1.93
N ARG A 91 -2.41 0.17 1.93
CA ARG A 91 -1.91 0.85 0.72
C ARG A 91 -0.95 -0.02 -0.12
N CYS A 92 -0.22 -0.94 0.49
CA CYS A 92 0.98 -1.51 -0.14
C CYS A 92 1.08 -3.04 -0.14
N LEU A 93 0.08 -3.76 0.38
CA LEU A 93 0.23 -5.19 0.66
C LEU A 93 -0.33 -6.07 -0.46
N ASP A 94 0.36 -7.17 -0.75
CA ASP A 94 -0.32 -8.36 -1.29
C ASP A 94 -1.21 -8.92 -0.17
N PRO A 95 -2.54 -8.77 -0.27
CA PRO A 95 -3.43 -9.17 0.79
C PRO A 95 -3.35 -10.68 1.04
N GLN A 96 -3.01 -11.47 0.01
CA GLN A 96 -2.89 -12.92 0.12
C GLN A 96 -1.62 -13.34 0.86
N ALA A 97 -0.45 -12.79 0.49
CA ALA A 97 0.80 -13.12 1.18
C ALA A 97 0.77 -12.69 2.66
N LEU A 98 0.17 -11.52 2.93
CA LEU A 98 -0.03 -11.05 4.29
C LEU A 98 -0.99 -11.95 5.06
N ALA A 99 -2.14 -12.28 4.47
CA ALA A 99 -3.10 -13.16 5.11
C ALA A 99 -2.52 -14.55 5.39
N ALA A 100 -1.77 -15.14 4.45
CA ALA A 100 -1.13 -16.44 4.66
C ALA A 100 -0.12 -16.44 5.81
N ASN A 101 0.58 -15.32 6.04
CA ASN A 101 1.49 -15.17 7.18
C ASN A 101 0.74 -14.95 8.51
N LEU A 102 -0.45 -14.37 8.45
CA LEU A 102 -1.26 -14.01 9.61
C LEU A 102 -2.44 -14.96 9.84
N GLU A 103 -2.58 -16.01 9.03
CA GLU A 103 -3.74 -16.90 9.06
C GLU A 103 -3.86 -17.54 10.45
N GLY A 104 -5.08 -17.57 10.98
CA GLY A 104 -5.36 -18.11 12.31
C GLY A 104 -4.89 -17.24 13.48
N HIS A 105 -4.19 -16.12 13.25
CA HIS A 105 -3.84 -15.20 14.32
C HIS A 105 -5.04 -14.33 14.71
N ALA A 106 -5.12 -14.04 16.00
CA ALA A 106 -6.12 -13.18 16.59
C ALA A 106 -5.49 -11.86 17.06
N GLY A 107 -6.33 -10.84 17.19
CA GLY A 107 -5.91 -9.52 17.61
C GLY A 107 -7.08 -8.61 17.90
N TRP A 108 -6.75 -7.36 18.17
CA TRP A 108 -7.67 -6.27 18.40
C TRP A 108 -7.57 -5.27 17.26
N LEU A 109 -8.67 -5.06 16.56
CA LEU A 109 -8.81 -3.97 15.60
C LEU A 109 -9.23 -2.72 16.37
N TYR A 110 -8.46 -1.65 16.25
CA TYR A 110 -8.75 -0.33 16.82
C TYR A 110 -9.04 0.67 15.71
N TRP A 111 -10.06 1.52 15.88
CA TRP A 111 -10.36 2.62 14.96
C TRP A 111 -11.10 3.74 15.67
N ALA A 112 -11.02 4.95 15.12
CA ALA A 112 -11.65 6.13 15.71
C ALA A 112 -12.60 6.79 14.69
N PRO A 113 -13.90 6.45 14.71
CA PRO A 113 -14.86 7.09 13.82
C PRO A 113 -15.05 8.56 14.22
N VAL A 114 -15.20 9.43 13.22
CA VAL A 114 -15.52 10.84 13.42
C VAL A 114 -17.01 11.01 13.19
N ALA A 115 -17.73 11.61 14.14
CA ALA A 115 -19.19 11.75 14.05
C ALA A 115 -19.64 12.61 12.86
N GLU A 116 -18.79 13.53 12.42
CA GLU A 116 -19.04 14.43 11.28
C GLU A 116 -18.71 13.78 9.93
N ASP A 117 -17.91 12.71 9.93
CA ASP A 117 -17.54 12.03 8.68
C ASP A 117 -18.71 11.17 8.18
N PRO A 118 -18.96 11.16 6.85
CA PRO A 118 -19.89 10.24 6.22
C PRO A 118 -19.66 8.78 6.64
N SER A 119 -20.77 8.06 6.85
CA SER A 119 -20.78 6.67 7.34
C SER A 119 -20.13 5.65 6.40
N ASP A 120 -19.90 6.03 5.15
CA ASP A 120 -19.28 5.23 4.09
C ASP A 120 -17.76 5.48 3.98
N TRP A 121 -17.21 6.50 4.65
CA TRP A 121 -15.79 6.85 4.55
C TRP A 121 -14.91 5.99 5.44
N CYS A 122 -13.88 5.40 4.85
CA CYS A 122 -12.93 4.60 5.61
C CYS A 122 -12.10 5.50 6.53
N VAL A 123 -11.95 5.05 7.78
CA VAL A 123 -11.18 5.72 8.83
C VAL A 123 -9.89 4.98 9.12
N ALA A 124 -8.92 5.70 9.70
CA ALA A 124 -7.68 5.10 10.18
C ALA A 124 -7.96 3.98 11.18
N ALA A 125 -7.26 2.85 10.99
CA ALA A 125 -7.39 1.68 11.83
C ALA A 125 -6.03 1.04 12.10
N LEU A 126 -5.93 0.43 13.26
CA LEU A 126 -4.75 -0.28 13.74
C LEU A 126 -5.17 -1.67 14.20
N LEU A 127 -4.71 -2.71 13.52
CA LEU A 127 -4.86 -4.08 13.98
C LEU A 127 -3.64 -4.44 14.81
N VAL A 128 -3.84 -4.74 16.10
CA VAL A 128 -2.79 -5.19 17.02
C VAL A 128 -3.01 -6.67 17.30
N LEU A 129 -2.06 -7.50 16.91
CA LEU A 129 -2.05 -8.93 17.15
C LEU A 129 -1.65 -9.25 18.59
N ASP A 130 -2.02 -10.42 19.07
CA ASP A 130 -1.72 -10.87 20.45
C ASP A 130 -0.23 -10.99 20.77
N ASP A 131 0.62 -11.04 19.74
CA ASP A 131 2.08 -11.12 19.87
C ASP A 131 2.78 -9.74 19.76
N ASP A 132 2.02 -8.68 20.04
CA ASP A 132 2.45 -7.27 20.04
C ASP A 132 2.90 -6.77 18.65
N ARG A 133 2.49 -7.44 17.57
CA ARG A 133 2.70 -6.95 16.21
C ARG A 133 1.49 -6.14 15.72
N TYR A 134 1.69 -5.07 14.94
CA TYR A 134 0.60 -4.28 14.36
C TYR A 134 0.58 -4.18 12.82
N VAL A 135 -0.63 -4.09 12.26
CA VAL A 135 -0.90 -3.69 10.86
C VAL A 135 -1.68 -2.37 10.87
N TYR A 136 -1.18 -1.37 10.14
CA TYR A 136 -1.86 -0.10 9.97
C TYR A 136 -2.63 -0.07 8.66
N GLY A 137 -3.87 0.42 8.69
CA GLY A 137 -4.68 0.50 7.49
C GLY A 137 -5.89 1.41 7.65
N LEU A 138 -6.89 1.15 6.82
CA LEU A 138 -8.16 1.84 6.82
C LEU A 138 -9.29 0.82 6.96
N THR A 139 -10.30 1.10 7.76
CA THR A 139 -11.51 0.28 7.88
C THR A 139 -12.74 1.15 7.63
N PRO A 140 -13.85 0.61 7.10
CA PRO A 140 -15.14 1.29 7.19
C PRO A 140 -15.43 1.65 8.65
N PRO A 141 -16.14 2.75 8.96
CA PRO A 141 -16.28 3.25 10.32
C PRO A 141 -17.28 2.43 11.16
N GLY A 142 -18.15 1.66 10.49
CA GLY A 142 -19.13 0.77 11.11
C GLY A 142 -20.55 1.31 11.11
N CYS A 143 -20.81 2.57 10.74
CA CYS A 143 -22.17 3.16 10.76
C CYS A 143 -23.16 2.57 9.73
N VAL A 144 -22.76 1.58 8.92
CA VAL A 144 -23.66 0.81 8.07
C VAL A 144 -24.23 -0.34 8.91
N ALA A 145 -25.54 -0.57 8.87
CA ALA A 145 -26.31 -1.45 9.77
C ALA A 145 -25.84 -2.92 9.88
N GLU A 146 -24.83 -3.33 9.11
CA GLU A 146 -24.34 -4.70 9.00
C GLU A 146 -22.91 -4.89 9.53
N LEU A 147 -22.23 -3.81 9.94
CA LEU A 147 -20.82 -3.88 10.37
C LEU A 147 -20.67 -3.91 11.91
N PRO A 148 -19.82 -4.79 12.46
CA PRO A 148 -19.57 -4.90 13.90
C PRO A 148 -19.12 -3.59 14.55
N GLN A 149 -19.91 -2.99 15.44
CA GLN A 149 -19.59 -1.65 15.97
C GLN A 149 -18.36 -1.62 16.89
N GLY A 150 -17.96 -2.76 17.45
CA GLY A 150 -16.93 -2.81 18.50
C GLY A 150 -17.34 -2.07 19.77
N GLU A 151 -16.53 -2.23 20.81
CA GLU A 151 -16.71 -1.61 22.11
C GLU A 151 -15.89 -0.31 22.23
N PRO A 152 -16.41 0.71 22.94
CA PRO A 152 -15.64 1.92 23.21
C PRO A 152 -14.45 1.61 24.13
N VAL A 153 -13.31 2.24 23.87
CA VAL A 153 -12.10 2.12 24.69
C VAL A 153 -11.47 3.50 24.88
N ASP A 154 -11.09 3.80 26.11
CA ASP A 154 -10.34 5.01 26.44
C ASP A 154 -8.84 4.79 26.16
N LEU A 155 -8.21 5.78 25.52
CA LEU A 155 -6.76 5.81 25.32
C LEU A 155 -6.09 6.75 26.35
N PRO A 156 -4.82 6.48 26.75
CA PRO A 156 -3.98 5.37 26.34
C PRO A 156 -4.37 4.04 27.01
N LEU A 157 -4.13 2.91 26.32
CA LEU A 157 -4.34 1.60 26.95
C LEU A 157 -3.37 1.43 28.14
N PRO A 158 -3.85 0.90 29.29
CA PRO A 158 -3.02 0.74 30.49
C PRO A 158 -1.80 -0.18 30.27
N ASP A 159 -1.85 -1.05 29.25
CA ASP A 159 -0.79 -1.99 28.88
C ASP A 159 -0.11 -1.65 27.55
N ALA A 160 0.10 -0.36 27.23
CA ALA A 160 0.71 0.08 25.97
C ALA A 160 2.19 -0.35 25.85
N ARG A 161 2.41 -1.63 25.51
CA ARG A 161 3.70 -2.20 25.13
C ARG A 161 4.13 -1.61 23.80
N PRO A 162 5.45 -1.48 23.55
CA PRO A 162 5.93 -1.04 22.26
C PRO A 162 5.52 -2.05 21.19
N LEU A 163 4.67 -1.62 20.26
CA LEU A 163 4.19 -2.46 19.18
C LEU A 163 5.26 -2.56 18.09
N ARG A 164 5.42 -3.75 17.54
CA ARG A 164 6.31 -4.00 16.40
C ARG A 164 5.49 -3.98 15.13
N ALA A 165 5.93 -3.25 14.11
CA ALA A 165 5.29 -3.42 12.82
C ALA A 165 5.37 -4.90 12.45
N VAL A 166 4.24 -5.46 12.00
CA VAL A 166 4.17 -6.75 11.30
C VAL A 166 5.32 -6.51 10.23
N GLY A 167 6.36 -7.36 10.23
CA GLY A 167 7.69 -7.14 9.59
C GLY A 167 7.64 -6.77 8.10
N PRO A 168 8.76 -6.54 7.39
CA PRO A 168 8.75 -5.92 6.06
C PRO A 168 7.96 -6.76 5.06
N TYR A 169 6.67 -6.48 4.95
CA TYR A 169 5.79 -7.18 4.04
C TYR A 169 6.22 -6.84 2.66
N ALA A 170 6.29 -7.87 1.84
CA ALA A 170 6.78 -7.78 0.50
C ALA A 170 6.08 -6.63 -0.24
N LEU A 171 6.76 -5.48 -0.27
CA LEU A 171 6.52 -4.40 -1.25
C LEU A 171 6.50 -5.01 -2.66
N TRP A 172 7.18 -6.15 -2.78
CA TRP A 172 7.21 -7.03 -3.92
C TRP A 172 6.04 -8.02 -3.98
N GLN A 173 5.00 -7.67 -4.73
CA GLN A 173 4.02 -8.66 -5.18
C GLN A 173 4.58 -9.33 -6.45
N SER A 174 5.12 -10.55 -6.36
CA SER A 174 5.79 -11.21 -7.50
C SER A 174 4.89 -11.33 -8.74
N ALA A 175 3.60 -11.57 -8.53
CA ALA A 175 2.58 -11.66 -9.59
C ALA A 175 2.34 -10.32 -10.33
N VAL A 176 2.63 -9.18 -9.71
CA VAL A 176 2.36 -7.85 -10.24
C VAL A 176 3.64 -7.14 -10.68
N HIS A 177 4.75 -7.34 -9.95
CA HIS A 177 6.02 -6.63 -10.15
C HIS A 177 7.00 -7.38 -11.04
N GLY A 178 6.78 -8.66 -11.34
CA GLY A 178 7.61 -9.44 -12.27
C GLY A 178 7.84 -8.73 -13.61
N PRO A 179 6.80 -8.27 -14.32
CA PRO A 179 6.96 -7.49 -15.56
C PRO A 179 7.74 -6.19 -15.38
N GLY A 180 7.58 -5.53 -14.23
CA GLY A 180 8.36 -4.35 -13.85
C GLY A 180 9.86 -4.61 -13.77
N LEU A 181 10.25 -5.77 -13.23
CA LEU A 181 11.64 -6.18 -13.15
C LEU A 181 12.25 -6.35 -14.54
N TYR A 182 11.53 -7.01 -15.45
CA TYR A 182 12.00 -7.23 -16.82
C TYR A 182 12.13 -5.91 -17.58
N GLY A 183 11.16 -5.02 -17.48
CA GLY A 183 11.24 -3.71 -18.13
C GLY A 183 12.34 -2.81 -17.56
N PHE A 184 12.54 -2.83 -16.24
CA PHE A 184 13.68 -2.14 -15.62
C PHE A 184 15.01 -2.74 -16.07
N GLY A 185 15.14 -4.06 -16.08
CA GLY A 185 16.34 -4.76 -16.53
C GLY A 185 16.67 -4.47 -18.00
N LEU A 186 15.67 -4.48 -18.88
CA LEU A 186 15.84 -4.13 -20.29
C LEU A 186 16.21 -2.65 -20.48
N GLY A 187 15.59 -1.73 -19.73
CA GLY A 187 15.93 -0.31 -19.77
C GLY A 187 17.37 -0.06 -19.28
N PHE A 188 17.78 -0.70 -18.19
CA PHE A 188 19.14 -0.62 -17.67
C PHE A 188 20.17 -1.18 -18.68
N LEU A 189 19.88 -2.35 -19.27
CA LEU A 189 20.71 -2.93 -20.33
C LEU A 189 20.86 -1.98 -21.52
N ALA A 190 19.76 -1.35 -21.96
CA ALA A 190 19.79 -0.38 -23.05
C ALA A 190 20.67 0.84 -22.71
N VAL A 191 20.62 1.34 -21.47
CA VAL A 191 21.52 2.40 -21.01
C VAL A 191 22.98 1.94 -21.04
N CYS A 192 23.28 0.73 -20.56
CA CYS A 192 24.63 0.17 -20.62
C CYS A 192 25.15 0.08 -22.06
N LEU A 193 24.32 -0.35 -23.02
CA LEU A 193 24.69 -0.42 -24.44
C LEU A 193 24.93 0.96 -25.04
N ILE A 194 24.11 1.96 -24.72
CA ILE A 194 24.32 3.36 -25.15
C ILE A 194 25.66 3.88 -24.61
N VAL A 195 25.96 3.62 -23.34
CA VAL A 195 27.20 4.10 -22.69
C VAL A 195 28.44 3.36 -23.20
N ALA A 196 28.32 2.06 -23.48
CA ALA A 196 29.42 1.21 -23.95
C ALA A 196 29.85 1.50 -25.41
N GLY A 197 29.17 2.42 -26.10
CA GLY A 197 29.57 2.83 -27.44
C GLY A 197 29.04 1.88 -28.51
N VAL A 198 27.71 1.80 -28.64
CA VAL A 198 27.11 1.52 -29.96
C VAL A 198 27.79 2.48 -30.95
N ASP A 199 28.64 1.92 -31.81
CA ASP A 199 29.60 2.63 -32.64
C ASP A 199 29.00 3.86 -33.34
N SER A 200 29.83 4.86 -33.56
CA SER A 200 29.51 6.22 -34.05
C SER A 200 28.64 6.30 -35.32
N ASP A 201 28.43 5.20 -36.04
CA ASP A 201 27.59 5.07 -37.25
C ASP A 201 26.22 4.39 -37.01
N GLY A 202 25.93 3.94 -35.77
CA GLY A 202 24.80 3.09 -35.41
C GLY A 202 23.45 3.80 -35.22
N GLY A 203 23.07 4.72 -36.10
CA GLY A 203 21.87 5.57 -36.00
C GLY A 203 20.56 4.83 -35.59
N PRO A 204 20.16 3.73 -36.26
CA PRO A 204 18.92 3.02 -35.93
C PRO A 204 18.98 2.28 -34.57
N LEU A 205 20.15 1.74 -34.23
CA LEU A 205 20.39 0.99 -32.99
C LEU A 205 20.34 1.91 -31.77
N LEU A 206 20.90 3.11 -31.90
CA LEU A 206 20.89 4.13 -30.86
C LEU A 206 19.46 4.66 -30.61
N SER A 207 18.68 4.85 -31.69
CA SER A 207 17.26 5.22 -31.60
C SER A 207 16.43 4.13 -30.88
N MET A 208 16.62 2.86 -31.23
CA MET A 208 15.94 1.74 -30.55
C MET A 208 16.29 1.68 -29.06
N CYS A 209 17.57 1.82 -28.70
CA CYS A 209 18.00 1.80 -27.30
C CYS A 209 17.37 2.95 -26.48
N PHE A 210 17.20 4.12 -27.10
CA PHE A 210 16.55 5.26 -26.47
C PHE A 210 15.06 4.99 -26.23
N VAL A 211 14.36 4.45 -27.25
CA VAL A 211 12.95 4.05 -27.15
C VAL A 211 12.76 2.99 -26.07
N THR A 212 13.64 2.00 -25.95
CA THR A 212 13.54 0.98 -24.90
C THR A 212 13.82 1.55 -23.51
N THR A 213 14.78 2.47 -23.37
CA THR A 213 15.12 3.11 -22.09
C THR A 213 13.96 3.97 -21.56
N VAL A 214 13.31 4.74 -22.43
CA VAL A 214 12.21 5.65 -22.03
C VAL A 214 10.87 4.92 -22.01
N GLY A 215 10.59 4.13 -23.05
CA GLY A 215 9.33 3.41 -23.22
C GLY A 215 9.18 2.22 -22.29
N GLY A 216 10.28 1.51 -21.99
CA GLY A 216 10.28 0.32 -21.13
C GLY A 216 9.66 0.58 -19.76
N PRO A 217 10.12 1.59 -18.99
CA PRO A 217 9.53 1.94 -17.70
C PRO A 217 8.05 2.33 -17.77
N VAL A 218 7.66 3.14 -18.77
CA VAL A 218 6.26 3.59 -18.93
C VAL A 218 5.34 2.40 -19.22
N VAL A 219 5.71 1.55 -20.19
CA VAL A 219 4.96 0.33 -20.52
C VAL A 219 4.89 -0.60 -19.31
N SER A 220 5.98 -0.72 -18.56
CA SER A 220 6.03 -1.55 -17.34
C SER A 220 5.08 -1.04 -16.26
N LEU A 221 5.05 0.27 -16.00
CA LEU A 221 4.12 0.86 -15.05
C LEU A 221 2.66 0.63 -15.45
N LEU A 222 2.35 0.75 -16.75
CA LEU A 222 1.01 0.48 -17.27
C LEU A 222 0.63 -1.00 -17.13
N LEU A 223 1.56 -1.92 -17.40
CA LEU A 223 1.34 -3.35 -17.20
C LEU A 223 1.15 -3.70 -15.73
N ILE A 224 1.97 -3.16 -14.83
CA ILE A 224 1.84 -3.31 -13.37
C ILE A 224 0.44 -2.85 -12.93
N GLN A 225 0.00 -1.66 -13.37
CA GLN A 225 -1.33 -1.15 -13.02
C GLN A 225 -2.44 -2.07 -13.54
N ARG A 226 -2.38 -2.50 -14.81
CA ARG A 226 -3.38 -3.42 -15.40
C ARG A 226 -3.45 -4.75 -14.66
N LEU A 227 -2.29 -5.36 -14.39
CA LEU A 227 -2.22 -6.64 -13.68
C LEU A 227 -2.71 -6.51 -12.25
N ARG A 228 -2.35 -5.43 -11.55
CA ARG A 228 -2.85 -5.13 -10.20
C ARG A 228 -4.38 -5.02 -10.21
N THR A 229 -4.95 -4.25 -11.13
CA THR A 229 -6.42 -4.11 -11.22
C THR A 229 -7.09 -5.45 -11.53
N ALA A 230 -6.55 -6.24 -12.46
CA ALA A 230 -7.09 -7.55 -12.79
C ALA A 230 -7.02 -8.52 -11.59
N TYR A 231 -5.89 -8.53 -10.88
CA TYR A 231 -5.70 -9.33 -9.68
C TYR A 231 -6.70 -8.95 -8.59
N LEU A 232 -6.82 -7.67 -8.25
CA LEU A 232 -7.76 -7.21 -7.22
C LEU A 232 -9.22 -7.48 -7.61
N ARG A 233 -9.58 -7.38 -8.89
CA ARG A 233 -10.95 -7.73 -9.35
C ARG A 233 -11.25 -9.21 -9.19
N ARG A 234 -10.30 -10.08 -9.54
CA ARG A 234 -10.45 -11.53 -9.33
C ARG A 234 -10.60 -11.84 -7.84
N LEU A 235 -9.80 -11.18 -7.01
CA LEU A 235 -9.84 -11.39 -5.57
C LEU A 235 -11.18 -10.94 -4.97
N ALA A 236 -11.72 -9.80 -5.41
CA ALA A 236 -13.04 -9.31 -4.98
C ALA A 236 -14.22 -10.20 -5.45
N GLN A 237 -14.01 -11.11 -6.42
CA GLN A 237 -15.04 -12.05 -6.89
C GLN A 237 -14.97 -13.40 -6.18
N GLN A 238 -13.87 -13.70 -5.49
CA GLN A 238 -13.64 -14.98 -4.81
C GLN A 238 -14.10 -14.97 -3.34
N THR A 239 -14.48 -13.80 -2.84
CA THR A 239 -14.77 -13.53 -1.43
C THR A 239 -16.17 -12.99 -1.24
#